data_AF-A0A7Y6ZJF8-F1
#
_entry.id   AF-A0A7Y6ZJF8-F1
#
_cell.length_a   1.000
_cell.length_b   1.000
_cell.length_c   1.000
_cell.angle_alpha   90.00
_cell.angle_beta   90.00
_cell.angle_gamma   90.00
#
_symmetry.space_group_name_H-M   'P 1'
#
loop_
_entity.id
_entity.type
_entity.pdbx_description
1 polymer ?
#
loop_
_entity_poly.entity_id
_entity_poly.type
_entity_poly.pdbx_seq_one_letter_code
_entity_poly.pdbx_strand_id
1 'polypeptide(L)'
;MKGILIFVGGFVIGVLTTIFIGYFIVIAETPIGDGPNDDGLVGLTIFPEKGECVKTTSKMESTGIEIFQVLESNMALGNIENFTYIGKTRYDDFGEEIVVLLINYDGKTYFDDQKIDVTNKCVRQIGIYQYTAKNGIEKTVPAVLIE
;
A
#
# COMPACT_ATOMS: atom_id res chain seq x y z
N MET A 1 52.28 30.98 1.83
CA MET A 1 51.87 29.56 1.67
C MET A 1 50.81 29.11 2.70
N LYS A 2 50.90 29.49 3.99
CA LYS A 2 49.88 29.12 5.01
C LYS A 2 48.43 29.52 4.67
N GLY A 3 48.20 30.71 4.12
CA GLY A 3 46.86 31.17 3.75
C GLY A 3 46.18 30.33 2.67
N ILE A 4 46.96 29.84 1.70
CA ILE A 4 46.46 28.97 0.62
C ILE A 4 46.09 27.58 1.17
N LEU A 5 46.88 27.04 2.11
CA LEU A 5 46.55 25.78 2.77
C LEU A 5 45.26 25.86 3.59
N ILE A 6 45.03 26.95 4.31
CA ILE A 6 43.81 27.16 5.10
C ILE A 6 42.59 27.26 4.19
N PHE A 7 42.73 27.95 3.05
CA PHE A 7 41.66 28.05 2.05
C PHE A 7 41.29 26.71 1.43
N VAL A 8 42.29 25.93 0.98
CA VAL A 8 42.05 24.60 0.38
C VAL A 8 41.46 23.63 1.41
N GLY A 9 41.93 23.66 2.66
CA GLY A 9 41.37 22.84 3.74
C GLY A 9 39.89 23.15 4.01
N GLY A 10 39.54 24.44 4.09
CA GLY A 10 38.15 24.88 4.24
C GLY A 10 37.25 24.46 3.08
N PHE A 11 37.75 24.53 1.84
CA PHE A 11 37.01 24.10 0.66
C PHE A 11 36.70 22.61 0.67
N VAL A 12 37.68 21.76 1.00
CA VAL A 12 37.49 20.30 1.07
C VAL A 12 36.49 19.94 2.18
N ILE A 13 36.60 20.56 3.35
CA ILE A 13 35.64 20.33 4.46
C ILE A 13 34.23 20.76 4.07
N GLY A 14 34.09 21.89 3.38
CA GLY A 14 32.80 22.37 2.87
C GLY A 14 32.14 21.35 1.94
N VAL A 15 32.87 20.87 0.93
CA VAL A 15 32.38 19.86 -0.01
C VAL A 15 31.95 18.58 0.71
N LEU A 16 32.76 18.07 1.63
CA LEU A 16 32.45 16.87 2.42
C LEU A 16 31.19 17.06 3.27
N THR A 17 31.03 18.24 3.88
CA THR A 17 29.85 18.57 4.69
C THR A 17 28.59 18.61 3.84
N THR A 18 28.65 19.19 2.63
CA THR A 18 27.50 19.24 1.72
C THR A 18 27.09 17.84 1.25
N ILE A 19 28.04 16.97 0.92
CA ILE A 19 27.76 15.58 0.54
C ILE A 19 27.12 14.83 1.71
N PHE A 20 27.64 15.00 2.92
CA PHE A 20 27.11 14.37 4.13
C PHE A 20 25.67 14.82 4.40
N ILE A 21 25.38 16.12 4.36
CA ILE A 21 24.02 16.64 4.53
C ILE A 21 23.09 16.15 3.41
N GLY A 22 23.54 16.15 2.16
CA GLY A 22 22.76 15.60 1.03
C GLY A 22 22.41 14.12 1.22
N TYR A 23 23.34 13.32 1.73
CA TYR A 23 23.09 11.92 2.08
C TYR A 23 22.01 11.76 3.16
N PHE A 24 22.03 12.60 4.22
CA PHE A 24 20.98 12.59 5.23
C PHE A 24 19.63 13.03 4.70
N ILE A 25 19.58 13.98 3.76
CA ILE A 25 18.32 14.38 3.12
C ILE A 25 17.77 13.23 2.28
N VAL A 26 18.60 12.54 1.49
CA VAL A 26 18.19 11.36 0.71
C VAL A 26 17.65 10.25 1.61
N ILE A 27 18.25 10.00 2.77
CA ILE A 27 17.73 9.02 3.75
C ILE A 27 16.47 9.55 4.46
N ALA A 28 16.38 10.84 4.76
CA ALA A 28 15.22 11.41 5.43
C ALA A 28 13.99 11.51 4.49
N GLU A 29 14.22 11.59 3.19
CA GLU A 29 13.18 11.57 2.14
C GLU A 29 12.75 10.15 1.76
N THR A 30 13.37 9.09 2.30
CA THR A 30 12.73 7.78 2.23
C THR A 30 11.44 7.86 3.04
N PRO A 31 10.26 7.63 2.43
CA PRO A 31 9.00 7.69 3.14
C PRO A 31 9.08 6.77 4.35
N ILE A 32 8.56 7.26 5.47
CA ILE A 32 8.34 6.52 6.71
C ILE A 32 7.71 5.16 6.36
N GLY A 33 8.51 4.09 6.40
CA GLY A 33 8.05 2.79 5.90
C GLY A 33 8.97 1.59 6.07
N ASP A 34 10.18 1.73 6.61
CA ASP A 34 11.02 0.55 6.92
C ASP A 34 10.72 0.05 8.34
N GLY A 35 9.53 -0.52 8.50
CA GLY A 35 9.27 -1.52 9.53
C GLY A 35 9.77 -2.88 9.03
N PRO A 36 10.38 -3.73 9.87
CA PRO A 36 10.97 -4.97 9.43
C PRO A 36 9.86 -6.00 9.19
N ASN A 37 9.30 -6.09 7.99
CA ASN A 37 8.59 -7.25 7.46
C ASN A 37 8.77 -7.30 5.93
N ASP A 38 9.57 -8.28 5.48
CA ASP A 38 10.01 -8.54 4.10
C ASP A 38 8.86 -9.06 3.20
N ASP A 39 7.91 -8.19 2.86
CA ASP A 39 6.75 -8.55 2.02
C ASP A 39 6.80 -7.87 0.63
N GLY A 40 7.92 -7.22 0.29
CA GLY A 40 8.24 -6.71 -1.06
C GLY A 40 7.63 -5.36 -1.45
N LEU A 41 6.44 -5.01 -0.94
CA LEU A 41 5.74 -3.79 -1.34
C LEU A 41 5.84 -2.68 -0.27
N VAL A 42 6.47 -1.55 -0.61
CA VAL A 42 6.58 -0.37 0.26
C VAL A 42 5.19 0.14 0.64
N GLY A 43 4.96 0.37 1.94
CA GLY A 43 3.68 0.83 2.48
C GLY A 43 2.71 -0.30 2.86
N LEU A 44 3.06 -1.56 2.59
CA LEU A 44 2.32 -2.72 3.08
C LEU A 44 2.69 -3.02 4.54
N THR A 45 1.69 -3.26 5.37
CA THR A 45 1.87 -3.74 6.75
C THR A 45 0.92 -4.90 7.00
N ILE A 46 1.47 -6.11 7.13
CA ILE A 46 0.72 -7.32 7.48
C ILE A 46 0.56 -7.43 9.00
N PHE A 47 -0.65 -7.79 9.43
CA PHE A 47 -0.97 -7.98 10.84
C PHE A 47 -0.51 -9.36 11.33
N PRO A 48 -0.11 -9.49 12.60
CA PRO A 48 0.31 -10.78 13.18
C PRO A 48 -0.85 -11.79 13.24
N GLU A 49 -2.08 -11.29 13.38
CA GLU A 49 -3.31 -12.09 13.35
C GLU A 49 -4.19 -11.62 12.20
N LYS A 50 -4.74 -12.57 11.44
CA LYS A 50 -5.67 -12.23 10.35
C LYS A 50 -6.96 -11.65 10.94
N GLY A 51 -7.48 -10.60 10.30
CA GLY A 51 -8.73 -9.96 10.66
C GLY A 51 -9.96 -10.83 10.38
N GLU A 52 -11.14 -10.27 10.70
CA GLU A 52 -12.42 -10.91 10.42
C GLU A 52 -12.68 -11.02 8.91
N CYS A 53 -13.49 -12.00 8.55
CA CYS A 53 -13.99 -12.12 7.19
C CYS A 53 -14.91 -10.95 6.87
N VAL A 54 -14.63 -10.29 5.75
CA VAL A 54 -15.41 -9.17 5.24
C VAL A 54 -16.69 -9.79 4.65
N LYS A 55 -17.79 -9.73 5.41
CA LYS A 55 -19.07 -10.38 5.07
C LYS A 55 -19.91 -9.45 4.19
N THR A 56 -20.17 -9.87 2.96
CA THR A 56 -21.20 -9.22 2.13
C THR A 56 -22.58 -9.71 2.55
N THR A 57 -23.44 -8.81 3.01
CA THR A 57 -24.81 -9.15 3.43
C THR A 57 -25.86 -8.94 2.34
N SER A 58 -25.46 -8.52 1.13
CA SER A 58 -26.42 -8.34 0.04
C SER A 58 -27.00 -9.70 -0.35
N LYS A 59 -28.28 -9.90 -0.02
CA LYS A 59 -29.02 -11.14 -0.27
C LYS A 59 -29.25 -11.44 -1.75
N MET A 60 -28.85 -10.58 -2.70
CA MET A 60 -29.24 -10.74 -4.10
C MET A 60 -28.23 -10.27 -5.16
N GLU A 61 -27.05 -9.71 -4.81
CA GLU A 61 -26.10 -9.27 -5.85
C GLU A 61 -24.75 -9.97 -5.70
N SER A 62 -24.24 -10.48 -6.82
CA SER A 62 -22.88 -11.02 -6.93
C SER A 62 -21.89 -9.99 -6.39
N THR A 63 -21.04 -10.40 -5.45
CA THR A 63 -19.97 -9.55 -4.94
C THR A 63 -18.74 -9.76 -5.81
N GLY A 64 -18.31 -8.68 -6.47
CA GLY A 64 -17.13 -8.65 -7.30
C GLY A 64 -16.03 -7.78 -6.70
N ILE A 65 -14.79 -8.08 -7.05
CA ILE A 65 -13.68 -7.11 -6.96
C ILE A 65 -13.31 -6.74 -8.39
N GLU A 66 -13.47 -5.47 -8.74
CA GLU A 66 -13.00 -4.90 -10.00
C GLU A 66 -11.60 -4.32 -9.80
N ILE A 67 -10.61 -4.91 -10.47
CA ILE A 67 -9.23 -4.45 -10.44
C ILE A 67 -9.13 -3.18 -11.28
N PHE A 68 -8.63 -2.09 -10.71
CA PHE A 68 -8.39 -0.85 -11.46
C PHE A 68 -6.91 -0.50 -11.60
N GLN A 69 -6.04 -1.15 -10.81
CA GLN A 69 -4.59 -0.94 -10.90
C GLN A 69 -3.80 -2.13 -10.35
N VAL A 70 -3.04 -2.80 -11.22
CA VAL A 70 -2.03 -3.78 -10.80
C VAL A 70 -0.75 -3.08 -10.32
N LEU A 71 -0.26 -3.47 -9.13
CA LEU A 71 1.00 -2.94 -8.55
C LEU A 71 2.15 -3.91 -8.79
N GLU A 72 1.91 -5.19 -8.54
CA GLU A 72 2.80 -6.30 -8.84
C GLU A 72 2.02 -7.47 -9.40
N SER A 73 2.70 -8.47 -9.95
CA SER A 73 2.06 -9.63 -10.61
C SER A 73 0.94 -10.24 -9.77
N ASN A 74 1.12 -10.37 -8.46
CA ASN A 74 0.20 -11.00 -7.51
C ASN A 74 -0.48 -10.00 -6.55
N MET A 75 -0.35 -8.69 -6.79
CA MET A 75 -0.89 -7.63 -5.92
C MET A 75 -1.55 -6.52 -6.74
N ALA A 76 -2.82 -6.22 -6.45
CA ALA A 76 -3.57 -5.24 -7.21
C ALA A 76 -4.54 -4.45 -6.34
N LEU A 77 -4.76 -3.18 -6.66
CA LEU A 77 -5.82 -2.37 -6.10
C LEU A 77 -7.12 -2.66 -6.85
N GLY A 78 -8.19 -2.85 -6.09
CA GLY A 78 -9.51 -3.09 -6.65
C GLY A 78 -10.62 -2.51 -5.80
N ASN A 79 -11.76 -2.28 -6.45
CA ASN A 79 -12.98 -1.82 -5.84
C ASN A 79 -13.89 -3.00 -5.55
N ILE A 80 -14.38 -3.10 -4.32
CA ILE A 80 -15.39 -4.10 -3.97
C ILE A 80 -16.76 -3.55 -4.34
N GLU A 81 -17.43 -4.20 -5.28
CA GLU A 81 -18.81 -3.92 -5.65
C GLU A 81 -19.77 -4.46 -4.57
N ASN A 82 -20.85 -3.73 -4.29
CA ASN A 82 -21.99 -4.19 -3.47
C ASN A 82 -21.65 -4.62 -2.04
N PHE A 83 -20.90 -3.78 -1.32
CA PHE A 83 -20.36 -4.12 0.00
C PHE A 83 -21.09 -3.45 1.17
N THR A 84 -21.16 -4.12 2.35
CA THR A 84 -21.90 -3.60 3.53
C THR A 84 -21.08 -3.51 4.85
N TYR A 85 -20.14 -4.43 5.13
CA TYR A 85 -19.48 -4.51 6.46
C TYR A 85 -18.01 -4.95 6.46
N ILE A 86 -17.07 -4.05 6.81
CA ILE A 86 -15.67 -4.45 7.10
C ILE A 86 -15.53 -4.58 8.61
N GLY A 87 -15.47 -5.82 9.10
CA GLY A 87 -15.48 -6.10 10.55
C GLY A 87 -16.72 -5.52 11.23
N LYS A 88 -16.53 -4.59 12.17
CA LYS A 88 -17.61 -3.94 12.94
C LYS A 88 -18.06 -2.60 12.37
N THR A 89 -17.40 -2.10 11.32
CA THR A 89 -17.70 -0.79 10.75
C THR A 89 -18.74 -0.96 9.66
N ARG A 90 -19.91 -0.32 9.86
CA ARG A 90 -20.94 -0.17 8.83
C ARG A 90 -20.48 0.96 7.91
N TYR A 91 -20.36 0.68 6.62
CA TYR A 91 -20.35 1.71 5.60
C TYR A 91 -21.80 1.84 5.14
N ASP A 92 -22.39 3.03 5.32
CA ASP A 92 -23.72 3.30 4.80
C ASP A 92 -23.68 3.18 3.27
N ASP A 93 -24.81 2.74 2.71
CA ASP A 93 -25.12 2.38 1.32
C ASP A 93 -24.98 3.55 0.31
N PHE A 94 -23.94 4.37 0.48
CA PHE A 94 -23.67 5.60 -0.26
C PHE A 94 -22.65 5.36 -1.36
N GLY A 95 -22.77 4.30 -2.16
CA GLY A 95 -22.07 4.17 -3.45
C GLY A 95 -20.54 4.37 -3.44
N GLU A 96 -19.90 4.34 -2.27
CA GLU A 96 -18.45 4.49 -2.14
C GLU A 96 -17.85 3.09 -2.29
N GLU A 97 -17.42 2.81 -3.51
CA GLU A 97 -16.60 1.66 -3.86
C GLU A 97 -15.44 1.53 -2.86
N ILE A 98 -15.42 0.45 -2.10
CA ILE A 98 -14.36 0.20 -1.13
C ILE A 98 -13.12 -0.25 -1.89
N VAL A 99 -12.09 0.59 -1.86
CA VAL A 99 -10.76 0.25 -2.39
C VAL A 99 -10.06 -0.70 -1.42
N VAL A 100 -9.52 -1.80 -1.95
CA VAL A 100 -8.70 -2.76 -1.21
C VAL A 100 -7.42 -3.08 -1.99
N LEU A 101 -6.36 -3.46 -1.28
CA LEU A 101 -5.21 -4.13 -1.88
C LEU A 101 -5.44 -5.64 -1.83
N LEU A 102 -5.68 -6.26 -2.97
CA LEU A 102 -5.82 -7.70 -3.11
C LEU A 102 -4.44 -8.36 -3.28
N ILE A 103 -4.14 -9.34 -2.42
CA ILE A 103 -2.88 -10.09 -2.44
C ILE A 103 -3.16 -11.57 -2.75
N ASN A 104 -2.34 -12.17 -3.61
CA ASN A 104 -2.35 -13.60 -3.90
C ASN A 104 -1.04 -14.27 -3.52
N TYR A 105 -1.08 -15.31 -2.70
CA TYR A 105 0.11 -16.13 -2.38
C TYR A 105 0.23 -17.41 -3.21
N ASP A 106 -0.80 -17.79 -3.97
CA ASP A 106 -0.81 -18.98 -4.83
C ASP A 106 -0.20 -18.74 -6.22
N GLY A 107 0.44 -17.58 -6.43
CA GLY A 107 1.04 -17.21 -7.71
C GLY A 107 0.04 -16.85 -8.81
N LYS A 108 -1.23 -16.61 -8.49
CA LYS A 108 -2.19 -16.08 -9.48
C LYS A 108 -1.84 -14.63 -9.80
N THR A 109 -1.96 -14.28 -11.07
CA THR A 109 -1.68 -12.94 -11.55
C THR A 109 -2.95 -12.15 -11.83
N TYR A 110 -2.86 -10.83 -11.69
CA TYR A 110 -3.95 -9.90 -11.98
C TYR A 110 -3.69 -9.04 -13.21
N PHE A 111 -4.75 -8.48 -13.79
CA PHE A 111 -4.69 -7.48 -14.86
C PHE A 111 -5.74 -6.38 -14.60
N ASP A 112 -5.51 -5.20 -15.15
CA ASP A 112 -6.45 -4.07 -15.02
C ASP A 112 -7.81 -4.40 -15.65
N ASP A 113 -8.89 -3.85 -15.08
CA ASP A 113 -10.29 -4.09 -15.42
C ASP A 113 -10.77 -5.55 -15.23
N GLN A 114 -9.97 -6.38 -14.55
CA GLN A 114 -10.37 -7.74 -14.19
C GLN A 114 -11.48 -7.73 -13.14
N LYS A 115 -12.58 -8.45 -13.39
CA LYS A 115 -13.62 -8.70 -12.39
C LYS A 115 -13.44 -10.07 -11.75
N ILE A 116 -13.30 -10.10 -10.43
CA ILE A 116 -13.10 -11.30 -9.64
C ILE A 116 -14.36 -11.58 -8.81
N ASP A 117 -15.02 -12.71 -9.06
CA ASP A 117 -16.16 -13.14 -8.25
C ASP A 117 -15.71 -13.68 -6.88
N VAL A 118 -16.22 -13.03 -5.83
CA VAL A 118 -15.99 -13.34 -4.42
C VAL A 118 -17.28 -13.61 -3.65
N THR A 119 -18.41 -13.80 -4.33
CA THR A 119 -19.75 -13.94 -3.72
C THR A 119 -19.82 -14.97 -2.59
N ASN A 120 -19.14 -16.11 -2.74
CA ASN A 120 -19.12 -17.19 -1.75
C ASN A 120 -17.73 -17.39 -1.11
N LYS A 121 -16.84 -16.41 -1.24
CA LYS A 121 -15.46 -16.48 -0.75
C LYS A 121 -15.28 -15.54 0.42
N CYS A 122 -14.29 -15.84 1.25
CA CYS A 122 -13.95 -14.96 2.34
C CYS A 122 -12.90 -13.94 1.87
N VAL A 123 -13.30 -12.68 1.75
CA VAL A 123 -12.33 -11.57 1.61
C VAL A 123 -11.82 -11.26 3.01
N ARG A 124 -10.64 -11.71 3.37
CA ARG A 124 -10.10 -11.58 4.73
C ARG A 124 -9.08 -10.45 4.79
N GLN A 125 -9.28 -9.51 5.69
CA GLN A 125 -8.25 -8.51 5.96
C GLN A 125 -7.04 -9.15 6.62
N ILE A 126 -5.87 -8.92 6.06
CA ILE A 126 -4.58 -9.40 6.58
C ILE A 126 -3.64 -8.25 6.94
N GLY A 127 -4.00 -7.01 6.61
CA GLY A 127 -3.15 -5.85 6.86
C GLY A 127 -3.75 -4.54 6.38
N ILE A 128 -2.87 -3.57 6.19
CA ILE A 128 -3.15 -2.29 5.55
C ILE A 128 -2.09 -1.97 4.50
N TYR A 129 -2.47 -1.17 3.52
CA TYR A 129 -1.58 -0.65 2.50
C TYR A 129 -1.73 0.87 2.43
N GLN A 130 -0.61 1.57 2.57
CA GLN A 130 -0.51 3.03 2.46
C GLN A 130 0.14 3.40 1.14
N TYR A 131 -0.51 4.30 0.38
CA TYR A 131 0.00 4.78 -0.90
C TYR A 131 -0.43 6.20 -1.21
N THR A 132 0.40 6.90 -1.98
CA THR A 132 0.06 8.18 -2.57
C THR A 132 -0.79 7.97 -3.83
N ALA A 133 -2.05 8.38 -3.81
CA ALA A 133 -2.89 8.35 -5.00
C ALA A 133 -2.40 9.34 -6.07
N LYS A 134 -2.84 9.18 -7.33
CA LYS A 134 -2.41 10.02 -8.47
C LYS A 134 -2.63 11.53 -8.25
N ASN A 135 -3.56 11.90 -7.38
CA ASN A 135 -3.83 13.29 -7.01
C ASN A 135 -2.94 13.82 -5.87
N GLY A 136 -1.94 13.06 -5.43
CA GLY A 136 -1.02 13.42 -4.35
C GLY A 136 -1.59 13.22 -2.94
N ILE A 137 -2.77 12.61 -2.82
CA ILE A 137 -3.40 12.35 -1.51
C ILE A 137 -2.93 11.00 -0.99
N GLU A 138 -2.39 10.98 0.22
CA GLU A 138 -2.10 9.75 0.96
C GLU A 138 -3.39 9.00 1.28
N LYS A 139 -3.42 7.71 0.94
CA LYS A 139 -4.55 6.81 1.16
C LYS A 139 -4.09 5.60 1.94
N THR A 140 -4.94 5.14 2.85
CA THR A 140 -4.77 3.88 3.57
C THR A 140 -5.95 2.98 3.25
N VAL A 141 -5.67 1.79 2.73
CA VAL A 141 -6.68 0.81 2.32
C VAL A 141 -6.39 -0.54 3.00
N PRO A 142 -7.40 -1.38 3.24
CA PRO A 142 -7.16 -2.72 3.79
C PRO A 142 -6.42 -3.60 2.77
N ALA A 143 -5.43 -4.35 3.24
CA ALA A 143 -4.83 -5.45 2.49
C ALA A 143 -5.63 -6.73 2.76
N VAL A 144 -6.05 -7.42 1.70
CA VAL A 144 -6.98 -8.55 1.77
C VAL A 144 -6.50 -9.77 0.99
N LEU A 145 -6.93 -10.94 1.45
CA LEU A 145 -6.78 -12.22 0.76
C LEU A 145 -8.16 -12.80 0.46
N ILE A 146 -8.30 -13.53 -0.64
CA ILE A 146 -9.50 -14.31 -0.94
C ILE A 146 -9.25 -15.76 -0.50
N GLU A 147 -10.02 -16.25 0.47
CA GLU A 147 -10.05 -17.65 0.94
C GLU A 147 -11.30 -18.39 0.41
#